data_AF-A0A8S3V0L8-F1
#
_entry.id   AF-A0A8S3V0L8-F1
#
_cell.length_a   1.000
_cell.length_b   1.000
_cell.length_c   1.000
_cell.angle_alpha   90.00
_cell.angle_beta   90.00
_cell.angle_gamma   90.00
#
_symmetry.space_group_name_H-M   'P 1'
#
loop_
_entity.id
_entity.type
_entity.pdbx_description
1 polymer ?
#
loop_
_entity_poly.entity_id
_entity_poly.type
_entity_poly.pdbx_seq_one_letter_code
_entity_poly.pdbx_strand_id
1 'polypeptide(L)'
;MDRLARSHQPSIDSVLERVSTVLLQTQRKAQCGTLDAASTDKELSELIANLSRIEGSGTNIPEDLIKKSIQSINDLKQNLPNLIPEQDLINRYDQTNPNPHGKGRHQLDIDVNKLQQLMSLGFTVKKIAEDGLLGGKIHPNTLYKLLKEHDLQVRSSYSTITDDQLEEKVAEYNREHPNAGAMEVHSYLKTQGISIQRDRCRAVLTRVDSAGAAKRWSCTIQRRQYKVPTANSIWHLDTHHSLGRWGIVVHGGIDGHSRLMPFLRASTFNTAKAAACFFCTRCEPVWFTKQSKSRPWNRIC
;
A
#
# COMPACT_ATOMS: atom_id res chain seq x y z
N MET A 1 6.25 16.52 30.66
CA MET A 1 5.71 15.37 31.40
C MET A 1 4.19 15.40 31.23
N ASP A 2 3.57 14.23 31.13
CA ASP A 2 2.14 13.99 30.85
C ASP A 2 1.62 14.19 29.43
N ARG A 3 2.28 13.50 28.48
CA ARG A 3 1.62 12.99 27.27
C ARG A 3 1.61 11.44 27.25
N LEU A 4 1.64 10.83 28.44
CA LEU A 4 1.51 9.39 28.65
C LEU A 4 0.02 9.02 28.64
N ALA A 5 -0.31 7.95 27.92
CA ALA A 5 -1.58 7.22 27.95
C ALA A 5 -2.85 7.96 27.45
N ARG A 6 -2.87 8.42 26.20
CA ARG A 6 -4.17 8.54 25.49
C ARG A 6 -4.62 7.14 25.07
N SER A 7 -5.56 6.59 25.85
CA SER A 7 -6.41 5.41 25.63
C SER A 7 -5.95 4.42 24.55
N HIS A 8 -5.52 3.25 25.03
CA HIS A 8 -5.05 2.08 24.27
C HIS A 8 -6.15 1.35 23.48
N GLN A 9 -7.34 1.93 23.34
CA GLN A 9 -8.49 1.28 22.72
C GLN A 9 -8.92 2.03 21.46
N PRO A 10 -9.43 1.33 20.44
CA PRO A 10 -10.09 1.97 19.32
C PRO A 10 -11.26 2.81 19.86
N SER A 11 -11.39 4.07 19.43
CA SER A 11 -12.60 4.82 19.74
C SER A 11 -13.77 4.13 19.04
N ILE A 12 -14.87 3.91 19.77
CA ILE A 12 -16.14 3.39 19.23
C ILE A 12 -16.50 4.16 17.95
N ASP A 13 -16.35 5.49 18.00
CA ASP A 13 -16.64 6.38 16.88
C ASP A 13 -15.81 6.06 15.64
N SER A 14 -14.52 5.73 15.80
CA SER A 14 -13.65 5.43 14.66
C SER A 14 -14.03 4.13 13.95
N VAL A 15 -14.42 3.11 14.72
CA VAL A 15 -14.82 1.80 14.20
C VAL A 15 -16.16 1.93 13.47
N LEU A 16 -17.14 2.59 14.08
CA LEU A 16 -18.45 2.83 13.49
C LEU A 16 -18.37 3.75 12.27
N GLU A 17 -17.55 4.81 12.30
CA GLU A 17 -17.32 5.69 11.15
C GLU A 17 -16.73 4.91 9.97
N ARG A 18 -15.78 4.00 10.22
CA ARG A 18 -15.22 3.15 9.16
C ARG A 18 -16.27 2.20 8.59
N VAL A 19 -17.04 1.51 9.45
CA VAL A 19 -18.14 0.64 9.01
C VAL A 19 -19.13 1.44 8.16
N SER A 20 -19.65 2.55 8.67
CA SER A 20 -20.57 3.44 7.96
C SER A 20 -20.00 3.93 6.63
N THR A 21 -18.73 4.31 6.59
CA THR A 21 -18.05 4.75 5.37
C THR A 21 -18.03 3.66 4.32
N VAL A 22 -17.65 2.43 4.69
CA VAL A 22 -17.62 1.29 3.75
C VAL A 22 -19.02 1.01 3.21
N LEU A 23 -20.04 1.01 4.08
CA LEU A 23 -21.43 0.80 3.66
C LEU A 23 -21.91 1.89 2.68
N LEU A 24 -21.65 3.15 2.99
CA LEU A 24 -22.00 4.29 2.12
C LEU A 24 -21.25 4.25 0.79
N GLN A 25 -19.98 3.85 0.79
CA GLN A 25 -19.20 3.71 -0.43
C GLN A 25 -19.73 2.58 -1.31
N THR A 26 -20.08 1.44 -0.72
CA THR A 26 -20.72 0.32 -1.43
C THR A 26 -22.05 0.75 -2.03
N GLN A 27 -22.90 1.43 -1.26
CA GLN A 27 -24.18 1.94 -1.76
C GLN A 27 -24.01 2.95 -2.90
N ARG A 28 -23.06 3.89 -2.78
CA ARG A 28 -22.75 4.86 -3.85
C ARG A 28 -22.23 4.16 -5.11
N LYS A 29 -21.33 3.18 -4.98
CA LYS A 29 -20.81 2.42 -6.13
C LYS A 29 -21.93 1.67 -6.85
N ALA A 30 -22.86 1.08 -6.10
CA ALA A 30 -24.05 0.42 -6.64
C ALA A 30 -24.95 1.42 -7.40
N GLN A 31 -25.26 2.57 -6.79
CA GLN A 31 -26.06 3.63 -7.45
C GLN A 31 -25.42 4.18 -8.73
N CYS A 32 -24.09 4.29 -8.76
CA CYS A 32 -23.34 4.78 -9.92
C CYS A 32 -22.99 3.69 -10.94
N GLY A 33 -23.41 2.42 -10.73
CA GLY A 33 -23.09 1.31 -11.64
C GLY A 33 -21.60 0.96 -11.74
N THR A 34 -20.79 1.35 -10.74
CA THR A 34 -19.32 1.16 -10.71
C THR A 34 -18.89 0.10 -9.69
N LEU A 35 -19.85 -0.71 -9.22
CA LEU A 35 -19.64 -1.72 -8.21
C LEU A 35 -18.93 -2.94 -8.79
N ASP A 36 -17.73 -3.23 -8.30
CA ASP A 36 -17.09 -4.53 -8.49
C ASP A 36 -17.49 -5.47 -7.35
N ALA A 37 -18.29 -6.48 -7.69
CA ALA A 37 -18.83 -7.44 -6.74
C ALA A 37 -17.75 -8.22 -5.99
N ALA A 38 -16.69 -8.66 -6.70
CA ALA A 38 -15.64 -9.50 -6.13
C ALA A 38 -14.76 -8.70 -5.16
N SER A 39 -14.38 -7.48 -5.55
CA SER A 39 -13.61 -6.58 -4.68
C SER A 39 -14.42 -6.11 -3.47
N THR A 40 -15.71 -5.82 -3.65
CA THR A 40 -16.60 -5.41 -2.56
C THR A 40 -16.87 -6.54 -1.58
N ASP A 41 -17.14 -7.76 -2.06
CA ASP A 41 -17.31 -8.94 -1.19
C ASP A 41 -16.07 -9.20 -0.34
N LYS A 42 -14.88 -9.04 -0.92
CA LYS A 42 -13.62 -9.14 -0.20
C LYS A 42 -13.50 -8.09 0.91
N GLU A 43 -13.80 -6.82 0.61
CA GLU A 43 -13.74 -5.73 1.60
C GLU A 43 -14.75 -5.93 2.75
N LEU A 44 -15.97 -6.39 2.44
CA LEU A 44 -17.00 -6.70 3.44
C LEU A 44 -16.63 -7.91 4.30
N SER A 45 -16.06 -8.95 3.68
CA SER A 45 -15.60 -10.16 4.40
C SER A 45 -14.44 -9.86 5.35
N GLU A 46 -13.50 -9.01 4.92
CA GLU A 46 -12.41 -8.52 5.77
C GLU A 46 -12.96 -7.69 6.93
N LEU A 47 -13.98 -6.85 6.70
CA LEU A 47 -14.62 -6.05 7.74
C LEU A 47 -15.35 -6.91 8.79
N ILE A 48 -16.10 -7.94 8.36
CA ILE A 48 -16.73 -8.91 9.27
C ILE A 48 -15.66 -9.62 10.12
N ALA A 49 -14.62 -10.16 9.47
CA ALA A 49 -13.55 -10.85 10.17
C ALA A 49 -12.84 -9.95 11.20
N ASN A 50 -12.69 -8.66 10.89
CA ASN A 50 -12.12 -7.69 11.81
C ASN A 50 -13.06 -7.37 12.99
N LEU A 51 -14.37 -7.26 12.76
CA LEU A 51 -15.35 -7.02 13.83
C LEU A 51 -15.47 -8.22 14.77
N SER A 52 -15.54 -9.44 14.22
CA SER A 52 -15.58 -10.68 15.02
C SER A 52 -14.33 -10.88 15.88
N ARG A 53 -13.17 -10.36 15.46
CA ARG A 53 -11.94 -10.41 16.27
C ARG A 53 -11.96 -9.47 17.48
N ILE A 54 -12.81 -8.45 17.45
CA ILE A 54 -12.94 -7.46 18.53
C ILE A 54 -14.02 -7.91 19.53
N GLU A 55 -14.95 -8.76 19.09
CA GLU A 55 -15.89 -9.47 19.95
C GLU A 55 -15.14 -10.25 21.05
N GLY A 56 -15.43 -9.96 22.32
CA GLY A 56 -14.77 -10.60 23.48
C GLY A 56 -13.37 -10.08 23.85
N SER A 57 -12.81 -9.09 23.13
CA SER A 57 -11.44 -8.58 23.39
C SER A 57 -11.34 -7.52 24.51
N GLY A 58 -12.37 -7.35 25.34
CA GLY A 58 -12.37 -6.35 26.42
C GLY A 58 -12.27 -4.90 25.93
N THR A 59 -12.68 -4.62 24.69
CA THR A 59 -12.75 -3.25 24.17
C THR A 59 -13.96 -2.49 24.74
N ASN A 60 -13.92 -1.15 24.76
CA ASN A 60 -15.03 -0.32 25.22
C ASN A 60 -16.26 -0.35 24.28
N ILE A 61 -16.27 -1.19 23.24
CA ILE A 61 -17.35 -1.26 22.27
C ILE A 61 -18.41 -2.26 22.78
N PRO A 62 -19.69 -1.88 22.91
CA PRO A 62 -20.75 -2.80 23.32
C PRO A 62 -20.90 -3.98 22.36
N GLU A 63 -20.91 -5.21 22.87
CA GLU A 63 -20.99 -6.43 22.04
C GLU A 63 -22.26 -6.48 21.17
N ASP A 64 -23.40 -5.99 21.69
CA ASP A 64 -24.65 -5.91 20.93
C ASP A 64 -24.52 -5.05 19.67
N LEU A 65 -23.71 -3.98 19.74
CA LEU A 65 -23.47 -3.10 18.59
C LEU A 65 -22.58 -3.77 17.53
N ILE A 66 -21.60 -4.55 17.96
CA ILE A 66 -20.74 -5.35 17.08
C ILE A 66 -21.60 -6.38 16.34
N LYS A 67 -22.46 -7.11 17.05
CA LYS A 67 -23.37 -8.11 16.48
C LYS A 67 -24.34 -7.50 15.48
N LYS A 68 -24.96 -6.36 15.80
CA LYS A 68 -25.83 -5.61 14.88
C LYS A 68 -25.08 -5.18 13.62
N SER A 69 -23.86 -4.68 13.76
CA SER A 69 -23.03 -4.25 12.62
C SER A 69 -22.66 -5.42 11.71
N ILE A 70 -22.26 -6.56 12.29
CA ILE A 70 -21.99 -7.80 11.54
C ILE A 70 -23.23 -8.26 10.79
N GLN A 71 -24.40 -8.26 11.43
CA GLN A 71 -25.66 -8.63 10.80
C GLN A 71 -25.98 -7.72 9.61
N SER A 72 -25.89 -6.39 9.77
CA SER A 72 -26.14 -5.44 8.67
C SER A 72 -25.18 -5.63 7.49
N ILE A 73 -23.91 -5.98 7.75
CA ILE A 73 -22.95 -6.26 6.68
C ILE A 73 -23.29 -7.59 5.97
N ASN A 74 -23.70 -8.62 6.72
CA ASN A 74 -24.14 -9.89 6.14
C ASN A 74 -25.39 -9.72 5.27
N ASP A 75 -26.37 -8.94 5.72
CA ASP A 75 -27.58 -8.63 4.96
C ASP A 75 -27.24 -7.93 3.63
N LEU A 76 -26.28 -6.99 3.65
CA LEU A 76 -25.79 -6.32 2.44
C LEU A 76 -25.04 -7.27 1.51
N LYS A 77 -24.23 -8.18 2.07
CA LYS A 77 -23.51 -9.19 1.28
C LYS A 77 -24.48 -10.15 0.58
N GLN A 78 -25.56 -10.55 1.24
CA GLN A 78 -26.61 -11.38 0.63
C GLN A 78 -27.37 -10.66 -0.49
N ASN A 79 -27.51 -9.33 -0.40
CA ASN A 79 -28.18 -8.51 -1.40
C ASN A 79 -27.25 -7.98 -2.51
N LEU A 80 -25.93 -8.21 -2.41
CA LEU A 80 -24.95 -7.79 -3.41
C LEU A 80 -25.24 -8.29 -4.84
N PRO A 81 -25.71 -9.54 -5.06
CA PRO A 81 -26.07 -10.04 -6.39
C PRO A 81 -27.25 -9.29 -7.01
N ASN A 82 -28.17 -8.78 -6.20
CA ASN A 82 -29.36 -8.06 -6.65
C ASN A 82 -29.08 -6.58 -7.00
N LEU A 83 -27.89 -6.07 -6.66
CA LEU A 83 -27.45 -4.69 -6.89
C LEU A 83 -26.68 -4.51 -8.21
N ILE A 84 -26.53 -5.58 -8.99
CA ILE A 84 -25.73 -5.61 -10.22
C ILE A 84 -26.67 -5.92 -11.39
N PRO A 85 -26.81 -5.04 -12.40
CA PRO A 85 -27.41 -5.40 -13.66
C PRO A 85 -26.56 -6.49 -14.34
N GLU A 86 -27.21 -7.57 -14.80
CA GLU A 86 -26.59 -8.69 -15.51
C GLU A 86 -25.70 -8.17 -16.66
N GLN A 87 -24.40 -8.49 -16.61
CA GLN A 87 -23.52 -8.46 -17.77
C GLN A 87 -22.70 -9.75 -17.84
N ASP A 88 -22.61 -10.23 -19.07
CA ASP A 88 -22.32 -11.60 -19.45
C ASP A 88 -20.97 -12.15 -19.02
N LEU A 89 -21.00 -13.44 -18.71
CA LEU A 89 -19.86 -14.35 -18.69
C LEU A 89 -19.26 -14.44 -20.10
N ILE A 90 -18.06 -13.88 -20.32
CA ILE A 90 -17.27 -14.20 -21.51
C ILE A 90 -15.81 -14.53 -21.12
N ASN A 91 -15.55 -15.82 -21.28
CA ASN A 91 -14.31 -16.49 -21.68
C ASN A 91 -13.12 -16.61 -20.71
N ARG A 92 -13.09 -17.80 -20.12
CA ARG A 92 -11.90 -18.66 -19.99
C ARG A 92 -10.99 -18.52 -21.22
N TYR A 93 -9.72 -18.24 -20.99
CA TYR A 93 -8.66 -18.68 -21.90
C TYR A 93 -7.96 -19.87 -21.25
N ASP A 94 -8.31 -21.03 -21.77
CA ASP A 94 -7.50 -22.23 -21.79
C ASP A 94 -6.43 -22.05 -22.88
N GLN A 95 -5.16 -22.33 -22.58
CA GLN A 95 -4.14 -22.55 -23.60
C GLN A 95 -3.22 -23.68 -23.12
N THR A 96 -3.57 -24.89 -23.53
CA THR A 96 -2.61 -25.93 -23.81
C THR A 96 -2.04 -25.70 -25.22
N ASN A 97 -0.73 -25.89 -25.41
CA ASN A 97 -0.25 -26.62 -26.59
C ASN A 97 1.19 -27.16 -26.40
N PRO A 98 1.55 -28.27 -27.07
CA PRO A 98 2.72 -29.10 -26.79
C PRO A 98 3.90 -28.93 -27.79
N ASN A 99 5.13 -29.24 -27.29
CA ASN A 99 6.37 -29.79 -27.92
C ASN A 99 6.93 -29.18 -29.25
N PRO A 100 8.19 -29.41 -29.72
CA PRO A 100 9.12 -30.54 -29.49
C PRO A 100 10.63 -30.17 -29.26
N HIS A 101 11.46 -31.19 -29.04
CA HIS A 101 12.91 -31.12 -28.76
C HIS A 101 13.81 -30.59 -29.92
N GLY A 102 14.97 -30.00 -29.57
CA GLY A 102 16.15 -30.00 -30.46
C GLY A 102 17.26 -28.96 -30.21
N LYS A 103 18.32 -29.38 -29.50
CA LYS A 103 19.69 -28.80 -29.33
C LYS A 103 19.82 -27.50 -28.49
N GLY A 104 20.36 -27.67 -27.28
CA GLY A 104 20.26 -26.73 -26.16
C GLY A 104 21.25 -25.55 -26.16
N ARG A 105 20.79 -24.47 -25.51
CA ARG A 105 21.56 -23.29 -25.13
C ARG A 105 22.62 -23.65 -24.07
N HIS A 106 23.84 -23.13 -24.21
CA HIS A 106 24.90 -23.29 -23.20
C HIS A 106 24.38 -22.92 -21.81
N GLN A 107 24.70 -23.76 -20.81
CA GLN A 107 24.37 -23.51 -19.41
C GLN A 107 25.02 -22.19 -18.99
N LEU A 108 24.22 -21.27 -18.46
CA LEU A 108 24.74 -20.02 -17.91
C LEU A 108 25.51 -20.37 -16.64
N ASP A 109 26.78 -19.98 -16.59
CA ASP A 109 27.61 -20.08 -15.38
C ASP A 109 27.13 -19.01 -14.38
N ILE A 110 26.24 -19.42 -13.48
CA ILE A 110 25.62 -18.56 -12.48
C ILE A 110 26.30 -18.84 -11.15
N ASP A 111 26.90 -17.80 -10.57
CA ASP A 111 27.49 -17.87 -9.23
C ASP A 111 26.40 -18.14 -8.18
N VAL A 112 26.40 -19.37 -7.66
CA VAL A 112 25.45 -19.87 -6.66
C VAL A 112 25.62 -19.13 -5.32
N ASN A 113 26.85 -18.74 -4.96
CA ASN A 113 27.10 -18.00 -3.72
C ASN A 113 26.47 -16.60 -3.78
N LYS A 114 26.58 -15.95 -4.95
CA LYS A 114 25.95 -14.65 -5.18
C LYS A 114 24.43 -14.75 -5.19
N LEU A 115 23.86 -15.81 -5.77
CA LEU A 115 22.43 -16.09 -5.69
C LEU A 115 21.96 -16.28 -4.23
N GLN A 116 22.68 -17.05 -3.42
CA GLN A 116 22.40 -17.23 -1.99
C GLN A 116 22.48 -15.92 -1.21
N GLN A 117 23.51 -15.11 -1.47
CA GLN A 117 23.68 -13.80 -0.82
C GLN A 117 22.53 -12.84 -1.18
N LEU A 118 22.12 -12.79 -2.45
CA LEU A 118 20.97 -11.96 -2.86
C LEU A 118 19.66 -12.46 -2.21
N MET A 119 19.50 -13.77 -2.06
CA MET A 119 18.36 -14.35 -1.35
C MET A 119 18.38 -14.01 0.15
N SER A 120 19.55 -14.02 0.81
CA SER A 120 19.67 -13.65 2.23
C SER A 120 19.38 -12.16 2.48
N LEU A 121 19.72 -11.31 1.51
CA LEU A 121 19.34 -9.89 1.50
C LEU A 121 17.83 -9.67 1.29
N GLY A 122 17.08 -10.72 0.92
CA GLY A 122 15.62 -10.69 0.79
C GLY A 122 15.10 -10.39 -0.62
N PHE A 123 15.96 -10.46 -1.65
CA PHE A 123 15.50 -10.38 -3.03
C PHE A 123 14.78 -11.68 -3.41
N THR A 124 13.63 -11.56 -4.07
CA THR A 124 12.92 -12.74 -4.59
C THR A 124 13.64 -13.27 -5.83
N VAL A 125 13.60 -14.59 -6.03
CA VAL A 125 14.20 -15.23 -7.22
C VAL A 125 13.71 -14.59 -8.52
N LYS A 126 12.41 -14.28 -8.60
CA LYS A 126 11.81 -13.57 -9.73
C LYS A 126 12.47 -12.20 -9.96
N LYS A 127 12.64 -11.41 -8.89
CA LYS A 127 13.28 -10.09 -8.96
C LYS A 127 14.76 -10.19 -9.33
N ILE A 128 15.49 -11.15 -8.76
CA ILE A 128 16.90 -11.41 -9.10
C ILE A 128 17.05 -11.69 -10.60
N ALA A 129 16.13 -12.47 -11.17
CA ALA A 129 16.11 -12.83 -12.59
C ALA A 129 15.74 -11.65 -13.50
N GLU A 130 14.65 -10.93 -13.17
CA GLU A 130 14.09 -9.85 -13.99
C GLU A 130 14.93 -8.56 -13.96
N ASP A 131 15.50 -8.23 -12.79
CA ASP A 131 16.34 -7.04 -12.59
C ASP A 131 17.82 -7.29 -12.95
N GLY A 132 18.18 -8.54 -13.26
CA GLY A 132 19.50 -8.91 -13.77
C GLY A 132 20.65 -8.80 -12.77
N LEU A 133 20.38 -9.07 -11.48
CA LEU A 133 21.34 -8.90 -10.38
C LEU A 133 22.53 -9.88 -10.41
N LEU A 134 22.50 -10.84 -11.32
CA LEU A 134 23.54 -11.85 -11.54
C LEU A 134 24.32 -11.63 -12.84
N GLY A 135 24.35 -10.39 -13.35
CA GLY A 135 25.12 -10.02 -14.56
C GLY A 135 24.31 -10.04 -15.86
N GLY A 136 22.97 -10.13 -15.77
CA GLY A 136 22.07 -10.09 -16.91
C GLY A 136 20.67 -10.61 -16.57
N LYS A 137 19.67 -10.26 -17.38
CA LYS A 137 18.31 -10.77 -17.21
C LYS A 137 18.27 -12.27 -17.48
N ILE A 138 17.74 -13.03 -16.53
CA ILE A 138 17.65 -14.49 -16.60
C ILE A 138 16.16 -14.86 -16.49
N HIS A 139 15.74 -15.91 -17.19
CA HIS A 139 14.38 -16.41 -17.02
C HIS A 139 14.23 -17.03 -15.62
N PRO A 140 13.18 -16.72 -14.83
CA PRO A 140 13.04 -17.23 -13.46
C PRO A 140 13.16 -18.75 -13.33
N ASN A 141 12.64 -19.51 -14.31
CA ASN A 141 12.76 -20.97 -14.33
C ASN A 141 14.22 -21.47 -14.34
N THR A 142 15.15 -20.73 -14.92
CA THR A 142 16.58 -21.09 -14.89
C THR A 142 17.11 -21.03 -13.46
N LEU A 143 16.75 -19.99 -12.71
CA LEU A 143 17.13 -19.88 -11.30
C LEU A 143 16.41 -20.93 -10.45
N TYR A 144 15.12 -21.22 -10.69
CA TYR A 144 14.43 -22.29 -9.95
C TYR A 144 15.01 -23.69 -10.19
N LYS A 145 15.49 -23.97 -11.42
CA LYS A 145 16.21 -25.22 -11.72
C LYS A 145 17.54 -25.29 -10.99
N LEU A 146 18.34 -24.23 -11.06
CA LEU A 146 19.63 -24.13 -10.36
C LEU A 146 19.46 -24.28 -8.84
N LEU A 147 18.45 -23.65 -8.27
CA LEU A 147 18.11 -23.79 -6.86
C LEU A 147 17.77 -25.24 -6.48
N LYS A 148 17.03 -25.95 -7.35
CA LYS A 148 16.71 -27.36 -7.14
C LYS A 148 17.94 -28.26 -7.29
N GLU A 149 18.83 -27.96 -8.24
CA GLU A 149 20.07 -28.71 -8.46
C GLU A 149 21.07 -28.58 -7.30
N HIS A 150 21.05 -27.44 -6.59
CA HIS A 150 21.91 -27.17 -5.44
C HIS A 150 21.20 -27.34 -4.07
N ASP A 151 20.03 -27.99 -4.03
CA ASP A 151 19.20 -28.18 -2.82
C ASP A 151 18.88 -26.90 -2.02
N LEU A 152 18.86 -25.76 -2.71
CA LEU A 152 18.55 -24.45 -2.14
C LEU A 152 17.05 -24.19 -2.24
N GLN A 153 16.35 -24.34 -1.13
CA GLN A 153 14.92 -24.06 -1.10
C GLN A 153 14.67 -22.55 -0.94
N VAL A 154 13.90 -21.97 -1.86
CA VAL A 154 13.39 -20.57 -1.74
C VAL A 154 12.61 -20.36 -0.43
N ARG A 155 12.09 -21.45 0.15
CA ARG A 155 11.28 -21.47 1.36
C ARG A 155 12.04 -21.91 2.62
N SER A 156 13.30 -22.36 2.54
CA SER A 156 14.10 -22.69 3.73
C SER A 156 14.59 -21.46 4.50
N SER A 157 14.33 -20.26 3.97
CA SER A 157 14.63 -19.00 4.66
C SER A 157 13.67 -18.67 5.81
N TYR A 158 12.61 -19.45 6.03
CA TYR A 158 11.68 -19.23 7.14
C TYR A 158 12.05 -20.07 8.35
N SER A 159 11.99 -19.48 9.53
CA SER A 159 12.33 -20.13 10.78
C SER A 159 11.22 -21.09 11.22
N THR A 160 11.61 -22.28 11.70
CA THR A 160 10.73 -23.25 12.34
C THR A 160 10.40 -22.82 13.77
N ILE A 161 9.69 -21.71 13.91
CA ILE A 161 9.16 -21.22 15.19
C ILE A 161 7.71 -21.69 15.33
N THR A 162 7.30 -22.15 16.52
CA THR A 162 5.89 -22.50 16.79
C THR A 162 5.02 -21.24 16.88
N ASP A 163 3.71 -21.40 16.74
CA ASP A 163 2.80 -20.24 16.85
C ASP A 163 2.78 -19.67 18.28
N ASP A 164 2.87 -20.52 19.32
CA ASP A 164 2.91 -20.08 20.72
C ASP A 164 4.16 -19.25 21.03
N GLN A 165 5.33 -19.71 20.58
CA GLN A 165 6.59 -18.98 20.75
C GLN A 165 6.59 -17.65 19.98
N LEU A 166 5.95 -17.64 18.82
CA LEU A 166 5.82 -16.43 18.02
C LEU A 166 4.86 -15.44 18.67
N GLU A 167 3.76 -15.91 19.24
CA GLU A 167 2.82 -15.10 20.01
C GLU A 167 3.46 -14.48 21.24
N GLU A 168 4.24 -15.25 22.00
CA GLU A 168 4.99 -14.75 23.15
C GLU A 168 5.93 -13.60 22.77
N LYS A 169 6.76 -13.79 21.73
CA LYS A 169 7.69 -12.75 21.26
C LYS A 169 7.00 -11.50 20.73
N VAL A 170 5.88 -11.67 20.02
CA VAL A 170 5.10 -10.54 19.52
C VAL A 170 4.40 -9.81 20.67
N ALA A 171 3.88 -10.53 21.67
CA ALA A 171 3.26 -9.95 22.85
C ALA A 171 4.25 -9.17 23.71
N GLU A 172 5.47 -9.68 23.88
CA GLU A 172 6.57 -8.98 24.55
C GLU A 172 6.89 -7.66 23.84
N TYR A 173 7.16 -7.71 22.52
CA TYR A 173 7.49 -6.53 21.74
C TYR A 173 6.35 -5.49 21.71
N ASN A 174 5.10 -5.95 21.60
CA ASN A 174 3.93 -5.09 21.57
C ASN A 174 3.68 -4.39 22.92
N ARG A 175 4.09 -4.99 24.05
CA ARG A 175 4.01 -4.36 25.37
C ARG A 175 4.90 -3.13 25.47
N GLU A 176 6.09 -3.20 24.87
CA GLU A 176 7.03 -2.08 24.81
C GLU A 176 6.66 -1.06 23.72
N HIS A 177 6.09 -1.53 22.61
CA HIS A 177 5.77 -0.74 21.42
C HIS A 177 4.29 -0.88 21.02
N PRO A 178 3.34 -0.31 21.79
CA PRO A 178 1.90 -0.55 21.61
C PRO A 178 1.31 0.00 20.31
N ASN A 179 2.05 0.86 19.59
CA ASN A 179 1.62 1.38 18.28
C ASN A 179 2.34 0.70 17.11
N ALA A 180 3.13 -0.35 17.36
CA ALA A 180 3.91 -1.01 16.33
C ALA A 180 2.99 -1.62 15.25
N GLY A 181 3.35 -1.37 14.00
CA GLY A 181 2.66 -1.98 12.86
C GLY A 181 3.20 -3.38 12.56
N ALA A 182 2.44 -4.19 11.83
CA ALA A 182 2.88 -5.54 11.45
C ALA A 182 4.22 -5.55 10.69
N MET A 183 4.55 -4.50 9.93
CA MET A 183 5.85 -4.39 9.25
C MET A 183 7.01 -4.11 10.20
N GLU A 184 6.76 -3.37 11.28
CA GLU A 184 7.75 -3.06 12.30
C GLU A 184 8.04 -4.30 13.13
N VAL A 185 6.99 -4.99 13.59
CA VAL A 185 7.09 -6.31 14.24
C VAL A 185 7.81 -7.33 13.34
N HIS A 186 7.46 -7.39 12.05
CA HIS A 186 8.12 -8.26 11.08
C HIS A 186 9.62 -7.95 10.94
N SER A 187 9.97 -6.66 10.95
CA SER A 187 11.36 -6.22 10.89
C SER A 187 12.13 -6.57 12.17
N TYR A 188 11.52 -6.36 13.34
CA TYR A 188 12.07 -6.75 14.63
C TYR A 188 12.37 -8.26 14.68
N LEU A 189 11.40 -9.10 14.33
CA LEU A 189 11.61 -10.55 14.26
C LEU A 189 12.76 -10.93 13.33
N LYS A 190 12.88 -10.26 12.18
CA LYS A 190 13.99 -10.47 11.25
C LYS A 190 15.35 -10.11 11.85
N THR A 191 15.44 -9.03 12.65
CA THR A 191 16.68 -8.70 13.37
C THR A 191 17.05 -9.73 14.43
N GLN A 192 16.06 -10.44 14.98
CA GLN A 192 16.24 -11.56 15.91
C GLN A 192 16.52 -12.89 15.20
N GLY A 193 16.77 -12.87 13.89
CA GLY A 193 16.99 -14.08 13.08
C GLY A 193 15.72 -14.91 12.82
N ILE A 194 14.54 -14.39 13.16
CA ILE A 194 13.25 -15.04 12.91
C ILE A 194 12.66 -14.51 11.62
N SER A 195 12.65 -15.36 10.61
CA SER A 195 12.06 -15.05 9.31
C SER A 195 10.73 -15.78 9.20
N ILE A 196 9.64 -15.03 9.06
CA ILE A 196 8.28 -15.57 8.90
C ILE A 196 7.55 -14.87 7.75
N GLN A 197 6.46 -15.49 7.29
CA GLN A 197 5.57 -14.88 6.30
C GLN A 197 4.92 -13.63 6.88
N ARG A 198 4.74 -12.60 6.05
CA ARG A 198 4.07 -11.35 6.46
C ARG A 198 2.65 -11.59 6.96
N ASP A 199 1.93 -12.50 6.32
CA ASP A 199 0.54 -12.80 6.69
C ASP A 199 0.46 -13.53 8.03
N ARG A 200 1.43 -14.42 8.32
CA ARG A 200 1.57 -15.06 9.63
C ARG A 200 1.86 -14.02 10.72
N CYS A 201 2.78 -13.08 10.46
CA CYS A 201 3.07 -11.98 11.38
C CYS A 201 1.84 -11.11 11.66
N ARG A 202 1.07 -10.78 10.62
CA ARG A 202 -0.19 -10.01 10.76
C ARG A 202 -1.22 -10.76 11.57
N ALA A 203 -1.40 -12.06 11.32
CA ALA A 203 -2.36 -12.89 12.03
C ALA A 203 -2.03 -12.95 13.53
N VAL A 204 -0.77 -13.21 13.87
CA VAL A 204 -0.29 -13.23 15.27
C VAL A 204 -0.49 -11.87 15.94
N LEU A 205 -0.03 -10.78 15.33
CA LEU A 205 -0.19 -9.44 15.91
C LEU A 205 -1.67 -9.08 16.12
N THR A 206 -2.55 -9.52 15.23
CA THR A 206 -3.99 -9.29 15.38
C THR A 206 -4.61 -10.09 16.52
N ARG A 207 -4.09 -11.29 16.83
CA ARG A 207 -4.52 -12.09 17.99
C ARG A 207 -4.01 -11.50 19.30
N VAL A 208 -2.74 -11.10 19.32
CA VAL A 208 -2.07 -10.49 20.48
C VAL A 208 -2.67 -9.12 20.82
N ASP A 209 -3.00 -8.33 19.80
CA ASP A 209 -3.47 -6.94 19.92
C ASP A 209 -4.65 -6.69 18.98
N SER A 210 -5.78 -7.30 19.28
CA SER A 210 -7.02 -7.12 18.51
C SER A 210 -7.53 -5.68 18.58
N ALA A 211 -7.36 -5.01 19.73
CA ALA A 211 -7.75 -3.61 19.94
C ALA A 211 -6.87 -2.62 19.15
N GLY A 212 -5.55 -2.75 19.19
CA GLY A 212 -4.68 -1.92 18.36
C GLY A 212 -4.81 -2.27 16.88
N ALA A 213 -5.12 -3.53 16.53
CA ALA A 213 -5.46 -3.89 15.16
C ALA A 213 -6.72 -3.14 14.71
N ALA A 214 -7.75 -3.12 15.55
CA ALA A 214 -8.97 -2.34 15.37
C ALA A 214 -8.70 -0.87 15.07
N LYS A 215 -7.92 -0.24 15.94
CA LYS A 215 -7.50 1.16 15.78
C LYS A 215 -6.79 1.40 14.45
N ARG A 216 -5.88 0.51 14.05
CA ARG A 216 -5.10 0.65 12.81
C ARG A 216 -5.98 0.57 11.56
N TRP A 217 -6.95 -0.34 11.50
CA TRP A 217 -7.83 -0.46 10.33
C TRP A 217 -8.98 0.55 10.35
N SER A 218 -9.47 0.96 11.53
CA SER A 218 -10.54 1.96 11.67
C SER A 218 -10.06 3.37 11.35
N CYS A 219 -8.85 3.74 11.79
CA CYS A 219 -8.24 5.04 11.54
C CYS A 219 -7.59 5.13 10.15
N THR A 220 -8.31 4.70 9.12
CA THR A 220 -7.86 4.89 7.74
C THR A 220 -7.89 6.38 7.40
N ILE A 221 -6.80 6.92 6.86
CA ILE A 221 -6.75 8.31 6.39
C ILE A 221 -7.86 8.52 5.35
N GLN A 222 -8.86 9.30 5.72
CA GLN A 222 -9.95 9.70 4.83
C GLN A 222 -9.38 10.59 3.72
N ARG A 223 -9.03 9.98 2.59
CA ARG A 223 -8.58 10.72 1.40
C ARG A 223 -9.80 11.45 0.83
N ARG A 224 -9.88 12.75 1.10
CA ARG A 224 -10.91 13.62 0.52
C ARG A 224 -10.76 13.63 -1.00
N GLN A 225 -11.89 13.63 -1.71
CA GLN A 225 -11.86 13.93 -3.15
C GLN A 225 -11.40 15.38 -3.33
N TYR A 226 -10.17 15.54 -3.79
CA TYR A 226 -9.61 16.84 -4.09
C TYR A 226 -10.16 17.32 -5.43
N LYS A 227 -11.11 18.25 -5.40
CA LYS A 227 -11.71 18.87 -6.59
C LYS A 227 -11.28 20.32 -6.67
N VAL A 228 -10.79 20.69 -7.85
CA VAL A 228 -10.36 22.03 -8.20
C VAL A 228 -11.22 22.50 -9.39
N PRO A 229 -11.77 23.72 -9.38
CA PRO A 229 -12.75 24.16 -10.37
C PRO A 229 -12.28 24.06 -11.82
N THR A 230 -11.06 24.49 -12.11
CA THR A 230 -10.50 24.54 -13.47
C THR A 230 -8.98 24.40 -13.47
N ALA A 231 -8.39 24.07 -14.63
CA ALA A 231 -6.94 24.10 -14.83
C ALA A 231 -6.37 25.50 -14.57
N ASN A 232 -5.19 25.56 -13.97
CA ASN A 232 -4.48 26.77 -13.52
C ASN A 232 -5.16 27.57 -12.41
N SER A 233 -6.21 27.07 -11.77
CA SER A 233 -6.81 27.76 -10.61
C SER A 233 -6.01 27.57 -9.32
N ILE A 234 -5.30 26.46 -9.15
CA ILE A 234 -4.36 26.24 -8.05
C ILE A 234 -3.19 25.34 -8.50
N TRP A 235 -1.98 25.75 -8.17
CA TRP A 235 -0.78 24.93 -8.34
C TRP A 235 -0.23 24.52 -6.98
N HIS A 236 0.10 23.23 -6.83
CA HIS A 236 0.84 22.75 -5.67
C HIS A 236 2.32 22.78 -5.99
N LEU A 237 3.10 23.35 -5.08
CA LEU A 237 4.55 23.42 -5.18
C LEU A 237 5.14 22.52 -4.11
N ASP A 238 6.09 21.67 -4.50
CA ASP A 238 6.78 20.78 -3.56
C ASP A 238 8.26 20.62 -3.94
N THR A 239 9.07 20.31 -2.94
CA THR A 239 10.51 20.10 -3.07
C THR A 239 10.88 18.67 -2.70
N HIS A 240 11.47 17.96 -3.65
CA HIS A 240 11.90 16.58 -3.47
C HIS A 240 13.39 16.50 -3.10
N HIS A 241 13.66 15.79 -2.00
CA HIS A 241 14.96 15.76 -1.32
C HIS A 241 15.71 14.42 -1.40
N SER A 242 15.24 13.45 -2.21
CA SER A 242 15.95 12.15 -2.30
C SER A 242 17.39 12.28 -2.77
N LEU A 243 17.71 13.34 -3.53
CA LEU A 243 19.06 13.65 -4.00
C LEU A 243 19.81 14.63 -3.09
N GLY A 244 19.30 14.88 -1.88
CA GLY A 244 19.89 15.84 -0.93
C GLY A 244 21.32 15.49 -0.54
N ARG A 245 21.70 14.20 -0.54
CA ARG A 245 23.08 13.76 -0.28
C ARG A 245 24.09 14.34 -1.29
N TRP A 246 23.66 14.57 -2.53
CA TRP A 246 24.48 15.15 -3.59
C TRP A 246 24.28 16.67 -3.71
N GLY A 247 23.60 17.29 -2.73
CA GLY A 247 23.28 18.71 -2.76
C GLY A 247 22.27 19.09 -3.83
N ILE A 248 21.47 18.15 -4.35
CA ILE A 248 20.47 18.42 -5.40
C ILE A 248 19.08 18.39 -4.78
N VAL A 249 18.32 19.46 -5.03
CA VAL A 249 16.92 19.63 -4.64
C VAL A 249 16.09 19.83 -5.90
N VAL A 250 15.07 19.00 -6.08
CA VAL A 250 14.16 19.08 -7.23
C VAL A 250 12.89 19.80 -6.82
N HIS A 251 12.65 20.97 -7.41
CA HIS A 251 11.45 21.79 -7.23
C HIS A 251 10.44 21.44 -8.32
N GLY A 252 9.25 21.01 -7.93
CA GLY A 252 8.16 20.68 -8.84
C GLY A 252 6.93 21.52 -8.56
N GLY A 253 6.24 21.94 -9.61
CA GLY A 253 4.88 22.44 -9.53
C GLY A 253 3.94 21.49 -10.26
N ILE A 254 2.78 21.18 -9.67
CA ILE A 254 1.69 20.39 -10.28
C ILE A 254 0.37 21.17 -10.25
N ASP A 255 -0.33 21.19 -11.38
CA ASP A 255 -1.66 21.77 -11.47
C ASP A 255 -2.70 20.89 -10.75
N GLY A 256 -3.48 21.50 -9.85
CA GLY A 256 -4.41 20.78 -8.98
C GLY A 256 -5.59 20.13 -9.71
N HIS A 257 -5.94 20.61 -10.90
CA HIS A 257 -7.04 20.09 -11.72
C HIS A 257 -6.56 19.07 -12.75
N SER A 258 -5.68 19.49 -13.67
CA SER A 258 -5.19 18.67 -14.79
C SER A 258 -4.13 17.64 -14.39
N ARG A 259 -3.53 17.78 -13.21
CA ARG A 259 -2.38 16.98 -12.74
C ARG A 259 -1.15 17.07 -13.64
N LEU A 260 -1.11 18.03 -14.56
CA LEU A 260 0.07 18.33 -15.36
C LEU A 260 1.10 19.06 -14.51
N MET A 261 2.37 18.79 -14.81
CA MET A 261 3.51 19.44 -14.16
C MET A 261 3.87 20.71 -14.94
N PRO A 262 3.41 21.92 -14.54
CA PRO A 262 3.86 23.16 -15.15
C PRO A 262 5.39 23.21 -15.15
N PHE A 263 6.07 22.92 -14.04
CA PHE A 263 7.54 22.93 -14.05
C PHE A 263 8.15 21.85 -13.16
N LEU A 264 9.38 21.47 -13.51
CA LEU A 264 10.27 20.64 -12.73
C LEU A 264 11.69 21.16 -12.92
N ARG A 265 12.32 21.64 -11.85
CA ARG A 265 13.65 22.27 -11.89
C ARG A 265 14.53 21.74 -10.77
N ALA A 266 15.77 21.42 -11.08
CA ALA A 266 16.77 21.09 -10.08
C ALA A 266 17.53 22.35 -9.63
N SER A 267 17.94 22.38 -8.38
CA SER A 267 18.78 23.44 -7.81
C SER A 267 19.64 22.88 -6.69
N THR A 268 20.64 23.64 -6.26
CA THR A 268 21.51 23.27 -5.14
C THR A 268 21.05 23.85 -3.80
N PHE A 269 19.93 24.58 -3.77
CA PHE A 269 19.47 25.31 -2.59
C PHE A 269 17.98 25.08 -2.37
N ASN A 270 17.60 24.69 -1.15
CA ASN A 270 16.19 24.63 -0.75
C ASN A 270 15.78 25.95 -0.10
N THR A 271 15.53 26.97 -0.93
CA THR A 271 15.06 28.27 -0.43
C THR A 271 13.70 28.61 -1.03
N ALA A 272 12.85 29.29 -0.26
CA ALA A 272 11.58 29.82 -0.75
C ALA A 272 11.79 30.73 -1.97
N LYS A 273 12.91 31.46 -2.03
CA LYS A 273 13.29 32.29 -3.17
C LYS A 273 13.49 31.49 -4.45
N ALA A 274 14.14 30.32 -4.37
CA ALA A 274 14.31 29.44 -5.54
C ALA A 274 12.96 28.91 -6.02
N ALA A 275 12.12 28.41 -5.12
CA ALA A 275 10.78 27.91 -5.45
C ALA A 275 9.91 29.01 -6.09
N ALA A 276 9.89 30.22 -5.51
CA ALA A 276 9.17 31.37 -6.04
C ALA A 276 9.67 31.80 -7.43
N CYS A 277 11.00 31.83 -7.62
CA CYS A 277 11.59 32.17 -8.91
C CYS A 277 11.16 31.18 -10.01
N PHE A 278 11.20 29.88 -9.74
CA PHE A 278 10.76 28.86 -10.70
C PHE A 278 9.26 28.94 -10.99
N PHE A 279 8.46 29.23 -9.97
CA PHE A 279 7.03 29.49 -10.14
C PHE A 279 6.78 30.70 -11.04
N CYS A 280 7.36 31.87 -10.73
CA CYS A 280 7.19 33.09 -11.52
C CYS A 280 7.62 32.90 -12.98
N THR A 281 8.79 32.30 -13.20
CA THR A 281 9.32 31.99 -14.54
C THR A 281 8.32 31.17 -15.37
N ARG A 282 7.56 30.28 -14.72
CA ARG A 282 6.57 29.45 -15.41
C ARG A 282 5.21 30.10 -15.53
N CYS A 283 4.80 30.90 -14.54
CA CYS A 283 3.54 31.62 -14.60
C CYS A 283 3.52 32.64 -15.74
N GLU A 284 4.61 33.37 -15.94
CA GLU A 284 4.67 34.42 -16.98
C GLU A 284 4.15 33.95 -18.35
N PRO A 285 4.70 32.89 -18.98
CA PRO A 285 4.20 32.44 -20.28
C PRO A 285 2.79 31.84 -20.21
N VAL A 286 2.36 31.25 -19.09
CA VAL A 286 1.03 30.61 -18.98
C VAL A 286 -0.10 31.65 -18.87
N TRP A 287 0.16 32.77 -18.20
CA TRP A 287 -0.84 33.83 -17.99
C TRP A 287 -0.75 34.95 -19.04
N PHE A 288 0.45 35.32 -19.51
CA PHE A 288 0.61 36.44 -20.44
C PHE A 288 0.43 36.07 -21.93
N THR A 289 0.57 34.80 -22.33
CA THR A 289 0.26 34.42 -23.73
C THR A 289 -1.22 34.43 -24.05
N LYS A 290 -2.11 34.39 -23.05
CA LYS A 290 -3.56 34.56 -23.25
C LYS A 290 -4.03 36.02 -23.27
N GLN A 291 -3.22 36.97 -22.80
CA GLN A 291 -3.61 38.39 -22.74
C GLN A 291 -3.22 39.23 -23.98
N SER A 292 -2.47 38.67 -24.95
CA SER A 292 -2.07 39.44 -26.14
C SER A 292 -3.20 39.74 -27.14
N LYS A 293 -4.46 39.47 -26.77
CA LYS A 293 -5.65 39.98 -27.46
C LYS A 293 -6.69 40.55 -26.47
N SER A 294 -6.31 41.41 -25.53
CA SER A 294 -7.06 42.64 -25.18
C SER A 294 -6.58 43.32 -23.89
N ARG A 295 -6.19 44.58 -24.07
CA ARG A 295 -6.07 45.72 -23.14
C ARG A 295 -4.99 45.68 -22.02
N PRO A 296 -4.24 46.79 -21.85
CA PRO A 296 -3.19 46.89 -20.84
C PRO A 296 -3.81 47.13 -19.46
N TRP A 297 -3.42 46.30 -18.49
CA TRP A 297 -3.58 46.62 -17.07
C TRP A 297 -2.39 47.48 -16.65
N ASN A 298 -2.65 48.78 -16.48
CA ASN A 298 -1.72 49.67 -15.78
C ASN A 298 -1.58 49.21 -14.33
N ARG A 299 -0.32 49.17 -13.88
CA ARG A 299 0.21 49.13 -12.50
C ARG A 299 -0.83 49.18 -11.38
N ILE A 300 -0.80 48.21 -10.47
CA ILE A 300 -0.97 48.49 -9.04
C ILE A 300 0.07 47.69 -8.25
N CYS A 301 0.60 48.39 -7.24
CA CYS A 301 1.50 48.02 -6.16
C CYS A 301 1.29 46.63 -5.54
#